data_AF-A0A536PC73-F1
#
_entry.id   AF-A0A536PC73-F1
#
_cell.length_a   1.000
_cell.length_b   1.000
_cell.length_c   1.000
_cell.angle_alpha   90.00
_cell.angle_beta   90.00
_cell.angle_gamma   90.00
#
_symmetry.space_group_name_H-M   'P 1'
#
loop_
_entity.id
_entity.type
_entity.pdbx_description
1 polymer ?
#
loop_
_entity_poly.entity_id
_entity_poly.type
_entity_poly.pdbx_seq_one_letter_code
_entity_poly.pdbx_strand_id
1 'polypeptide(L)'
;MPAARGTIRSVLTADRSTVGALIITNDRWNSRMPSVGVIAIRRSVDPGEAPYATRLDAGSFAVAPRLVSVLAPEDADSPLGSLVSVISPAELDAVEDRLCSFLQLPGVLGPIPRQVRALYARDPYPVWGDIYLADPLIGQKRYVVVSPNAWNSVAPTATIVRTTTATKHDHVAFPPVQRGKAHACCGEATSVPRNALRLASRDRPIPSTLTLGDMVSIARGIATTHQLGDAVRRAGVETL
;
A
#
# COMPACT_ATOMS: atom_id res chain seq x y z
N MET A 1 8.13 -0.62 22.91
CA MET A 1 8.81 0.26 21.93
C MET A 1 7.81 0.66 20.88
N PRO A 2 7.77 1.94 20.48
CA PRO A 2 6.89 2.39 19.41
C PRO A 2 7.23 1.68 18.08
N ALA A 3 6.23 1.58 17.21
CA ALA A 3 6.42 1.05 15.86
C ALA A 3 7.38 1.97 15.08
N ALA A 4 8.58 1.46 14.78
CA ALA A 4 9.62 2.22 14.08
C ALA A 4 9.86 1.66 12.68
N ARG A 5 10.02 2.55 11.70
CA ARG A 5 10.34 2.20 10.32
C ARG A 5 11.66 1.41 10.24
N GLY A 6 11.75 0.45 9.32
CA GLY A 6 12.97 -0.36 9.16
C GLY A 6 13.12 -1.47 10.20
N THR A 7 12.12 -1.67 11.06
CA THR A 7 12.10 -2.78 12.02
C THR A 7 11.20 -3.90 11.55
N ILE A 8 11.65 -5.15 11.74
CA ILE A 8 10.85 -6.35 11.52
C ILE A 8 10.23 -6.73 12.86
N ARG A 9 8.89 -6.84 12.88
CA ARG A 9 8.14 -7.30 14.03
C ARG A 9 7.35 -8.56 13.70
N SER A 10 7.02 -9.32 14.73
CA SER A 10 6.06 -10.42 14.59
C SER A 10 4.66 -9.84 14.42
N VAL A 11 3.88 -10.34 13.47
CA VAL A 11 2.48 -9.97 13.30
C VAL A 11 1.61 -11.20 13.48
N LEU A 12 0.61 -11.09 14.37
CA LEU A 12 -0.42 -12.11 14.56
C LEU A 12 -1.47 -11.98 13.45
N THR A 13 -1.64 -13.04 12.68
CA THR A 13 -2.63 -13.10 11.59
C THR A 13 -3.97 -13.63 12.08
N ALA A 14 -5.01 -13.50 11.26
CA ALA A 14 -6.38 -13.91 11.61
C ALA A 14 -6.50 -15.42 11.95
N ASP A 15 -5.65 -16.26 11.36
CA ASP A 15 -5.55 -17.70 11.64
C ASP A 15 -4.70 -18.01 12.89
N ARG A 16 -4.31 -16.98 13.66
CA ARG A 16 -3.43 -17.05 14.83
C ARG A 16 -2.02 -17.55 14.55
N SER A 17 -1.59 -17.59 13.29
CA SER A 17 -0.18 -17.77 12.96
C SER A 17 0.60 -16.47 13.17
N THR A 18 1.93 -16.57 13.22
CA THR A 18 2.81 -15.42 13.39
C THR A 18 3.73 -15.30 12.19
N VAL A 19 3.73 -14.13 11.56
CA VAL A 19 4.58 -13.83 10.41
C VAL A 19 5.52 -12.67 10.72
N GLY A 20 6.70 -12.64 10.11
CA GLY A 20 7.55 -11.46 10.16
C GLY A 20 7.00 -10.38 9.23
N ALA A 21 6.97 -9.13 9.70
CA ALA A 21 6.56 -8.00 8.87
C ALA A 21 7.48 -6.80 9.12
N LEU A 22 7.96 -6.20 8.03
CA LEU A 22 8.79 -5.00 8.04
C LEU A 22 7.90 -3.76 8.07
N ILE A 23 8.07 -2.89 9.07
CA ILE A 23 7.37 -1.61 9.13
C ILE A 23 7.98 -0.65 8.09
N ILE A 24 7.12 -0.12 7.22
CA ILE A 24 7.54 0.74 6.09
C ILE A 24 6.96 2.15 6.16
N THR A 25 5.85 2.37 6.88
CA THR A 25 5.35 3.72 7.15
C THR A 25 6.31 4.51 8.02
N ASN A 26 6.36 5.82 7.81
CA ASN A 26 7.27 6.72 8.50
C ASN A 26 6.91 6.91 9.98
N ASP A 27 7.87 7.30 10.80
CA ASP A 27 7.68 7.39 12.26
C ASP A 27 6.68 8.49 12.67
N ARG A 28 6.51 9.53 11.84
CA ARG A 28 5.48 10.55 12.05
C ARG A 28 4.06 9.98 11.89
N TRP A 29 3.85 9.05 10.95
CA TRP A 29 2.60 8.32 10.81
C TRP A 29 2.43 7.35 11.97
N ASN A 30 3.46 6.55 12.26
CA ASN A 30 3.41 5.50 13.28
C ASN A 30 3.14 6.04 14.69
N SER A 31 3.55 7.28 14.98
CA SER A 31 3.30 7.95 16.28
C SER A 31 1.91 8.59 16.41
N ARG A 32 1.20 8.81 15.31
CA ARG A 32 -0.07 9.57 15.28
C ARG A 32 -1.28 8.71 14.94
N MET A 33 -1.05 7.60 14.26
CA MET A 33 -2.10 6.75 13.72
C MET A 33 -2.12 5.41 14.47
N PRO A 34 -3.31 4.83 14.70
CA PRO A 34 -3.44 3.54 15.38
C PRO A 34 -3.03 2.36 14.49
N SER A 35 -2.57 2.61 13.27
CA SER A 35 -2.17 1.60 12.29
C SER A 35 -0.84 1.97 11.64
N VAL A 36 -0.10 0.96 11.21
CA VAL A 36 1.16 1.09 10.47
C VAL A 36 1.12 0.25 9.21
N GLY A 37 1.78 0.73 8.16
CA GLY A 37 1.98 -0.04 6.93
C GLY A 37 3.16 -0.98 7.10
N VAL A 38 2.95 -2.25 6.77
CA VAL A 38 3.98 -3.29 6.84
C VAL A 38 4.07 -4.08 5.54
N ILE A 39 5.26 -4.58 5.24
CA ILE A 39 5.52 -5.53 4.15
C ILE A 39 5.81 -6.90 4.75
N ALA A 40 5.11 -7.94 4.28
CA ALA A 40 5.34 -9.30 4.76
C ALA A 40 6.76 -9.80 4.41
N ILE A 41 7.41 -10.46 5.39
CA ILE A 41 8.68 -11.15 5.22
C ILE A 41 8.43 -12.63 4.96
N ARG A 42 8.93 -13.14 3.84
CA ARG A 42 8.75 -14.53 3.40
C ARG A 42 10.08 -15.25 3.27
N ARG A 43 10.05 -16.59 3.40
CA ARG A 43 11.22 -17.45 3.14
C ARG A 43 11.43 -17.75 1.66
N SER A 44 10.37 -17.62 0.86
CA SER A 44 10.35 -17.83 -0.58
C SER A 44 9.41 -16.82 -1.23
N VAL A 45 9.60 -16.63 -2.54
CA VAL A 45 8.85 -15.65 -3.34
C VAL A 45 8.19 -16.38 -4.51
N ASP A 46 6.93 -16.07 -4.75
CA ASP A 46 6.21 -16.62 -5.90
C ASP A 46 6.78 -16.04 -7.21
N PRO A 47 6.85 -16.77 -8.34
CA PRO A 47 7.52 -16.26 -9.55
C PRO A 47 7.04 -14.89 -10.04
N GLY A 48 5.74 -14.59 -9.89
CA GLY A 48 5.19 -13.28 -10.24
C GLY A 48 5.58 -12.15 -9.28
N GLU A 49 5.94 -12.46 -8.03
CA GLU A 49 6.37 -11.51 -7.01
C GLU A 49 7.86 -11.16 -7.10
N ALA A 50 8.66 -12.03 -7.73
CA ALA A 50 10.12 -11.90 -7.80
C ALA A 50 10.64 -10.52 -8.28
N PRO A 51 10.04 -9.86 -9.28
CA PRO A 51 10.48 -8.52 -9.71
C PRO A 51 10.30 -7.43 -8.64
N TYR A 52 9.43 -7.67 -7.65
CA TYR A 52 9.05 -6.73 -6.60
C TYR A 52 9.47 -7.19 -5.20
N ALA A 53 10.36 -8.18 -5.13
CA ALA A 53 10.90 -8.69 -3.89
C ALA A 53 12.34 -8.20 -3.67
N THR A 54 12.67 -7.91 -2.42
CA THR A 54 14.02 -7.59 -1.96
C THR A 54 14.49 -8.72 -1.08
N ARG A 55 15.61 -9.35 -1.45
CA ARG A 55 16.29 -10.31 -0.58
C ARG A 55 17.00 -9.55 0.53
N LEU A 56 16.75 -9.97 1.77
CA LEU A 56 17.38 -9.45 2.97
C LEU A 56 18.61 -10.31 3.31
N ASP A 57 19.52 -9.77 4.11
CA ASP A 57 20.78 -10.40 4.50
C ASP A 57 20.56 -11.74 5.23
N ALA A 58 19.48 -11.82 6.01
CA ALA A 58 19.05 -13.05 6.68
C ALA A 58 18.54 -14.15 5.72
N GLY A 59 18.56 -13.92 4.40
CA GLY A 59 18.11 -14.85 3.38
C GLY A 59 16.60 -14.89 3.16
N SER A 60 15.84 -14.08 3.89
CA SER A 60 14.40 -13.88 3.69
C SER A 60 14.12 -12.80 2.64
N PHE A 61 12.85 -12.58 2.32
CA PHE A 61 12.42 -11.64 1.30
C PHE A 61 11.34 -10.70 1.83
N ALA A 62 11.53 -9.40 1.64
CA ALA A 62 10.47 -8.40 1.75
C ALA A 62 9.77 -8.27 0.39
N VAL A 63 8.44 -8.45 0.35
CA VAL A 63 7.68 -8.55 -0.90
C VAL A 63 6.70 -7.40 -1.05
N ALA A 64 7.05 -6.37 -1.84
CA ALA A 64 6.28 -5.13 -1.93
C ALA A 64 4.78 -5.29 -2.24
N PRO A 65 4.33 -6.22 -3.12
CA PRO A 65 2.91 -6.49 -3.36
C PRO A 65 2.13 -7.06 -2.16
N ARG A 66 2.82 -7.33 -1.04
CA ARG A 66 2.25 -7.78 0.24
C ARG A 66 2.25 -6.67 1.29
N LEU A 67 2.10 -5.42 0.84
CA LEU A 67 1.85 -4.28 1.71
C LEU A 67 0.50 -4.43 2.41
N VAL A 68 0.47 -4.32 3.73
CA VAL A 68 -0.74 -4.44 4.56
C VAL A 68 -0.73 -3.35 5.63
N SER A 69 -1.89 -2.77 5.93
CA SER A 69 -2.07 -1.91 7.09
C SER A 69 -2.46 -2.75 8.31
N VAL A 70 -1.70 -2.65 9.39
CA VAL A 70 -1.88 -3.43 10.62
C VAL A 70 -2.15 -2.48 11.78
N LEU A 71 -3.15 -2.79 12.59
CA LEU A 71 -3.42 -2.06 13.83
C LEU A 71 -2.24 -2.25 14.80
N ALA A 72 -1.80 -1.17 15.44
CA ALA A 72 -0.68 -1.18 16.37
C ALA A 72 -1.04 -0.45 17.67
N PRO A 73 -2.11 -0.86 18.40
CA PRO A 73 -2.41 -0.30 19.72
C PRO A 73 -1.30 -0.64 20.72
N GLU A 74 -1.25 0.11 21.83
CA GLU A 74 -0.28 -0.05 22.93
C GLU A 74 -0.65 -1.16 23.93
N ASP A 75 -1.48 -2.13 23.55
CA ASP A 75 -1.95 -3.21 24.41
C ASP A 75 -1.38 -4.58 24.03
N ALA A 76 -1.59 -5.57 24.92
CA ALA A 76 -1.04 -6.92 24.76
C ALA A 76 -1.69 -7.72 23.61
N ASP A 77 -2.88 -7.32 23.16
CA ASP A 77 -3.64 -7.98 22.09
C ASP A 77 -3.38 -7.35 20.71
N SER A 78 -2.47 -6.37 20.65
CA SER A 78 -2.02 -5.74 19.41
C SER A 78 -1.55 -6.80 18.41
N PRO A 79 -2.08 -6.79 17.16
CA PRO A 79 -1.60 -7.73 16.15
C PRO A 79 -0.15 -7.45 15.77
N LEU A 80 0.38 -6.25 16.08
CA LEU A 80 1.81 -5.94 15.97
C LEU A 80 2.56 -6.33 17.25
N GLY A 81 3.13 -7.54 17.24
CA GLY A 81 3.85 -8.14 18.36
C GLY A 81 5.30 -7.67 18.53
N SER A 82 6.17 -8.54 19.02
CA SER A 82 7.54 -8.20 19.45
C SER A 82 8.48 -7.81 18.31
N LEU A 83 9.53 -7.07 18.65
CA LEU A 83 10.65 -6.78 17.73
C LEU A 83 11.40 -8.08 17.45
N VAL A 84 11.61 -8.39 16.18
CA VAL A 84 12.38 -9.56 15.71
C VAL A 84 13.79 -9.13 15.31
N SER A 85 13.90 -8.10 14.46
CA SER A 85 15.18 -7.56 14.01
C SER A 85 15.04 -6.14 13.46
N VAL A 86 16.18 -5.51 13.16
CA VAL A 86 16.26 -4.22 12.46
C VAL A 86 17.07 -4.47 11.21
N ILE A 87 16.57 -4.02 10.05
CA ILE A 87 17.30 -4.15 8.78
C ILE A 87 18.25 -2.96 8.60
N SER A 88 19.28 -3.14 7.79
CA SER A 88 20.22 -2.07 7.46
C SER A 88 19.55 -0.96 6.64
N PRO A 89 20.09 0.28 6.65
CA PRO A 89 19.60 1.35 5.78
C PRO A 89 19.61 0.97 4.29
N ALA A 90 20.64 0.24 3.84
CA ALA A 90 20.75 -0.20 2.44
C ALA A 90 19.67 -1.23 2.04
N GLU A 91 19.34 -2.17 2.94
CA GLU A 91 18.22 -3.09 2.72
C GLU A 91 16.90 -2.34 2.68
N LEU A 92 16.72 -1.34 3.55
CA LEU A 92 15.51 -0.51 3.57
C LEU A 92 15.36 0.27 2.26
N ASP A 93 16.42 0.94 1.80
CA ASP A 93 16.44 1.62 0.49
C ASP A 93 16.04 0.68 -0.66
N ALA A 94 16.58 -0.54 -0.67
CA ALA A 94 16.23 -1.54 -1.69
C ALA A 94 14.76 -1.98 -1.61
N VAL A 95 14.19 -2.11 -0.41
CA VAL A 95 12.74 -2.37 -0.23
C VAL A 95 11.90 -1.21 -0.75
N GLU A 96 12.29 0.02 -0.43
CA GLU A 96 11.61 1.24 -0.90
C GLU A 96 11.62 1.32 -2.43
N ASP A 97 12.75 1.01 -3.06
CA ASP A 97 12.87 1.01 -4.52
C ASP A 97 11.93 -0.01 -5.17
N ARG A 98 11.80 -1.21 -4.58
CA ARG A 98 10.83 -2.22 -5.05
C ARG A 98 9.39 -1.80 -4.83
N LEU A 99 9.06 -1.17 -3.69
CA LEU A 99 7.71 -0.65 -3.44
C LEU A 99 7.36 0.51 -4.38
N CYS A 100 8.29 1.44 -4.57
CA CYS A 100 8.18 2.56 -5.50
C CYS A 100 7.95 2.07 -6.95
N SER A 101 8.72 1.06 -7.38
CA SER A 101 8.58 0.42 -8.69
C SER A 101 7.24 -0.30 -8.84
N PHE A 102 6.85 -1.09 -7.84
CA PHE A 102 5.57 -1.82 -7.85
C PHE A 102 4.37 -0.89 -8.00
N LEU A 103 4.33 0.20 -7.23
CA LEU A 103 3.27 1.21 -7.29
C LEU A 103 3.39 2.15 -8.49
N GLN A 104 4.42 1.98 -9.32
CA GLN A 104 4.71 2.81 -10.50
C GLN A 104 4.79 4.31 -10.18
N LEU A 105 5.23 4.66 -8.97
CA LEU A 105 5.27 6.05 -8.49
C LEU A 105 6.04 6.98 -9.45
N PRO A 106 7.19 6.59 -10.03
CA PRO A 106 7.92 7.48 -10.94
C PRO A 106 7.12 7.85 -12.19
N GLY A 107 6.31 6.92 -12.71
CA GLY A 107 5.46 7.17 -13.89
C GLY A 107 4.25 8.04 -13.57
N VAL A 108 3.71 7.94 -12.36
CA VAL A 108 2.56 8.74 -11.91
C VAL A 108 2.99 10.14 -11.46
N LEU A 109 4.13 10.25 -10.78
CA LEU A 109 4.64 11.50 -10.20
C LEU A 109 5.59 12.28 -11.11
N GLY A 110 6.00 11.70 -12.23
CA GLY A 110 6.87 12.35 -13.20
C GLY A 110 6.25 13.61 -13.83
N PRO A 111 7.04 14.37 -14.62
CA PRO A 111 6.63 15.68 -15.16
C PRO A 111 5.40 15.60 -16.07
N ILE A 112 5.19 14.46 -16.71
CA ILE A 112 3.97 14.14 -17.44
C ILE A 112 3.39 12.87 -16.82
N PRO A 113 2.44 13.01 -15.86
CA PRO A 113 1.81 11.87 -15.21
C PRO A 113 1.20 10.92 -16.23
N ARG A 114 1.54 9.64 -16.15
CA ARG A 114 1.02 8.61 -17.07
C ARG A 114 -0.12 7.85 -16.43
N GLN A 115 -1.25 7.79 -17.13
CA GLN A 115 -2.35 6.89 -16.75
C GLN A 115 -1.93 5.44 -16.95
N VAL A 116 -2.23 4.59 -15.98
CA VAL A 116 -2.06 3.14 -16.11
C VAL A 116 -3.24 2.59 -16.91
N ARG A 117 -2.98 2.17 -18.16
CA ARG A 117 -4.03 1.70 -19.07
C ARG A 117 -4.63 0.39 -18.58
N ALA A 118 -5.96 0.27 -18.66
CA ALA A 118 -6.63 -1.00 -18.47
C ALA A 118 -6.18 -1.99 -19.55
N LEU A 119 -5.90 -3.21 -19.13
CA LEU A 119 -5.59 -4.33 -20.02
C LEU A 119 -6.85 -5.11 -20.33
N TYR A 120 -6.93 -5.63 -21.55
CA TYR A 120 -7.93 -6.63 -21.87
C TYR A 120 -7.61 -7.93 -21.13
N ALA A 121 -8.55 -8.43 -20.33
CA ALA A 121 -8.43 -9.68 -19.60
C ALA A 121 -9.71 -10.50 -19.77
N ARG A 122 -9.58 -11.83 -19.70
CA ARG A 122 -10.73 -12.75 -19.79
C ARG A 122 -11.65 -12.60 -18.58
N ASP A 123 -11.06 -12.48 -17.40
CA ASP A 123 -11.79 -12.35 -16.14
C ASP A 123 -11.78 -10.90 -15.63
N PRO A 124 -12.86 -10.45 -14.97
CA PRO A 124 -12.87 -9.15 -14.29
C PRO A 124 -11.76 -9.06 -13.23
N TYR A 125 -11.08 -7.91 -13.20
CA TYR A 125 -10.04 -7.63 -12.21
C TYR A 125 -10.14 -6.17 -11.71
N PRO A 126 -9.55 -5.84 -10.55
CA PRO A 126 -9.51 -4.48 -10.03
C PRO A 126 -8.65 -3.58 -10.93
N VAL A 127 -9.22 -2.49 -11.43
CA VAL A 127 -8.51 -1.57 -12.35
C VAL A 127 -7.95 -0.39 -11.59
N TRP A 128 -6.70 -0.01 -11.88
CA TRP A 128 -6.02 1.16 -11.31
C TRP A 128 -6.87 2.43 -11.49
N GLY A 129 -7.08 3.17 -10.40
CA GLY A 129 -7.91 4.36 -10.37
C GLY A 129 -9.42 4.11 -10.26
N ASP A 130 -9.88 2.87 -10.45
CA ASP A 130 -11.28 2.51 -10.19
C ASP A 130 -11.53 2.39 -8.69
N ILE A 131 -12.76 2.71 -8.31
CA ILE A 131 -13.25 2.65 -6.93
C ILE A 131 -14.16 1.43 -6.80
N TYR A 132 -13.92 0.64 -5.77
CA TYR A 132 -14.72 -0.53 -5.43
C TYR A 132 -15.23 -0.46 -3.99
N LEU A 133 -16.34 -1.14 -3.75
CA LEU A 133 -16.72 -1.56 -2.41
C LEU A 133 -16.00 -2.87 -2.10
N ALA A 134 -15.57 -3.01 -0.86
CA ALA A 134 -14.92 -4.20 -0.40
C ALA A 134 -15.80 -4.95 0.62
N ASP A 135 -15.56 -6.26 0.77
CA ASP A 135 -16.35 -7.17 1.59
C ASP A 135 -16.47 -6.66 3.05
N PRO A 136 -17.60 -6.86 3.75
CA PRO A 136 -17.77 -6.47 5.15
C PRO A 136 -16.63 -6.86 6.11
N LEU A 137 -15.86 -7.92 5.83
CA LEU A 137 -14.68 -8.28 6.63
C LEU A 137 -13.58 -7.19 6.65
N ILE A 138 -13.54 -6.33 5.64
CA ILE A 138 -12.67 -5.15 5.54
C ILE A 138 -13.48 -3.84 5.62
N GLY A 139 -14.75 -3.94 6.05
CA GLY A 139 -15.70 -2.84 6.19
C GLY A 139 -16.31 -2.40 4.86
N GLN A 140 -17.60 -2.04 4.88
CA GLN A 140 -18.28 -1.40 3.73
C GLN A 140 -17.76 0.03 3.53
N LYS A 141 -16.56 0.14 2.99
CA LYS A 141 -15.90 1.40 2.65
C LYS A 141 -15.59 1.43 1.16
N ARG A 142 -15.31 2.64 0.66
CA ARG A 142 -14.90 2.88 -0.72
C ARG A 142 -13.39 2.83 -0.79
N TYR A 143 -12.89 2.04 -1.73
CA TYR A 143 -11.47 1.81 -1.91
C TYR A 143 -11.08 2.09 -3.35
N VAL A 144 -10.02 2.88 -3.54
CA VAL A 144 -9.40 3.08 -4.85
C VAL A 144 -8.26 2.09 -5.03
N VAL A 145 -8.16 1.48 -6.21
CA VAL A 145 -7.04 0.59 -6.56
C VAL A 145 -5.83 1.42 -6.97
N VAL A 146 -4.68 1.13 -6.36
CA VAL A 146 -3.41 1.83 -6.61
C VAL A 146 -2.33 0.92 -7.19
N SER A 147 -2.48 -0.40 -7.09
CA SER A 147 -1.59 -1.36 -7.77
C SER A 147 -1.81 -1.35 -9.29
N PRO A 148 -0.77 -1.66 -10.08
CA PRO A 148 -0.82 -1.54 -11.54
C PRO A 148 -1.69 -2.64 -12.18
N ASN A 149 -2.32 -2.32 -13.31
CA ASN A 149 -3.20 -3.25 -14.03
C ASN A 149 -2.50 -4.54 -14.49
N ALA A 150 -1.22 -4.46 -14.84
CA ALA A 150 -0.42 -5.64 -15.17
C ALA A 150 -0.39 -6.64 -14.01
N TRP A 151 -0.17 -6.16 -12.78
CA TRP A 151 -0.27 -6.98 -11.57
C TRP A 151 -1.70 -7.47 -11.34
N ASN A 152 -2.66 -6.55 -11.31
CA ASN A 152 -4.04 -6.86 -10.95
C ASN A 152 -4.70 -7.89 -11.88
N SER A 153 -4.30 -7.92 -13.16
CA SER A 153 -4.85 -8.86 -14.14
C SER A 153 -4.48 -10.32 -13.85
N VAL A 154 -3.29 -10.58 -13.30
CA VAL A 154 -2.76 -11.94 -13.08
C VAL A 154 -2.71 -12.34 -11.61
N ALA A 155 -2.55 -11.38 -10.70
CA ALA A 155 -2.36 -11.66 -9.29
C ALA A 155 -3.70 -11.91 -8.57
N PRO A 156 -3.69 -12.73 -7.50
CA PRO A 156 -4.86 -12.96 -6.66
C PRO A 156 -5.14 -11.78 -5.71
N THR A 157 -4.32 -10.73 -5.72
CA THR A 157 -4.45 -9.56 -4.84
C THR A 157 -4.36 -8.24 -5.61
N ALA A 158 -4.88 -7.17 -5.01
CA ALA A 158 -4.68 -5.79 -5.46
C ALA A 158 -4.42 -4.88 -4.26
N THR A 159 -3.56 -3.88 -4.43
CA THR A 159 -3.29 -2.86 -3.42
C THR A 159 -4.29 -1.72 -3.57
N ILE A 160 -4.95 -1.41 -2.47
CA ILE A 160 -6.03 -0.44 -2.39
C ILE A 160 -5.75 0.61 -1.32
N VAL A 161 -6.36 1.77 -1.49
CA VAL A 161 -6.38 2.86 -0.49
C VAL A 161 -7.83 3.17 -0.14
N ARG A 162 -8.13 3.23 1.16
CA ARG A 162 -9.44 3.63 1.66
C ARG A 162 -9.68 5.11 1.35
N THR A 163 -10.90 5.45 0.95
CA THR A 163 -11.36 6.85 0.89
C THR A 163 -12.31 7.14 2.05
N THR A 164 -12.24 8.34 2.60
CA THR A 164 -13.05 8.80 3.74
C THR A 164 -13.55 10.22 3.51
N THR A 165 -14.70 10.55 4.09
CA THR A 165 -15.21 11.93 4.16
C THR A 165 -14.82 12.62 5.46
N ALA A 166 -14.28 11.88 6.44
CA ALA A 166 -13.83 12.44 7.70
C ALA A 166 -12.55 13.26 7.52
N THR A 167 -12.57 14.51 8.00
CA THR A 167 -11.50 15.51 7.83
C THR A 167 -10.53 15.59 9.01
N LYS A 168 -10.60 14.65 9.96
CA LYS A 168 -10.01 14.82 11.30
C LYS A 168 -8.48 14.66 11.42
N HIS A 169 -7.76 14.40 10.33
CA HIS A 169 -6.33 14.05 10.42
C HIS A 169 -5.48 14.78 9.36
N ASP A 170 -4.26 15.15 9.78
CA ASP A 170 -3.18 15.81 9.02
C ASP A 170 -3.30 15.71 7.49
N HIS A 171 -3.60 16.82 6.81
CA HIS A 171 -3.96 16.88 5.38
C HIS A 171 -2.96 16.21 4.44
N VAL A 172 -1.68 16.15 4.83
CA VAL A 172 -0.62 15.53 4.02
C VAL A 172 -0.75 14.00 3.98
N ALA A 173 -1.25 13.40 5.05
CA ALA A 173 -1.44 11.95 5.16
C ALA A 173 -2.81 11.49 4.61
N PHE A 174 -3.70 12.47 4.37
CA PHE A 174 -5.05 12.31 3.86
C PHE A 174 -5.29 13.27 2.69
N PRO A 175 -4.60 13.12 1.54
CA PRO A 175 -4.75 14.04 0.43
C PRO A 175 -6.22 14.11 -0.07
N PRO A 176 -6.71 15.31 -0.44
CA PRO A 176 -8.04 15.46 -1.00
C PRO A 176 -8.13 14.79 -2.38
N VAL A 177 -9.28 14.17 -2.63
CA VAL A 177 -9.67 13.58 -3.90
C VAL A 177 -11.11 13.96 -4.22
N GLN A 178 -11.56 13.73 -5.46
CA GLN A 178 -12.93 14.04 -5.90
C GLN A 178 -13.28 15.52 -5.68
N ARG A 179 -12.35 16.42 -6.03
CA ARG A 179 -12.47 17.87 -5.81
C ARG A 179 -12.67 18.25 -4.34
N GLY A 180 -12.03 17.51 -3.42
CA GLY A 180 -12.07 17.76 -1.98
C GLY A 180 -13.28 17.19 -1.24
N LYS A 181 -14.16 16.44 -1.94
CA LYS A 181 -15.32 15.79 -1.30
C LYS A 181 -14.96 14.55 -0.48
N ALA A 182 -13.78 13.99 -0.72
CA ALA A 182 -13.24 12.85 0.02
C ALA A 182 -11.72 13.01 0.17
N HIS A 183 -11.14 12.18 1.03
CA HIS A 183 -9.71 12.11 1.29
C HIS A 183 -9.26 10.65 1.20
N ALA A 184 -8.04 10.42 0.75
CA ALA A 184 -7.47 9.08 0.63
C ALA A 184 -6.57 8.76 1.84
N CYS A 185 -6.81 7.66 2.54
CA CYS A 185 -6.04 7.23 3.70
C CYS A 185 -4.73 6.56 3.28
N CYS A 186 -3.79 7.32 2.71
CA CYS A 186 -2.62 6.77 2.02
C CYS A 186 -1.67 5.94 2.89
N GLY A 187 -1.56 6.23 4.19
CA GLY A 187 -0.78 5.40 5.13
C GLY A 187 -1.42 4.05 5.48
N GLU A 188 -2.70 3.86 5.12
CA GLU A 188 -3.43 2.59 5.28
C GLU A 188 -3.50 1.79 3.96
N ALA A 189 -2.62 2.06 3.00
CA ALA A 189 -2.53 1.27 1.78
C ALA A 189 -2.37 -0.21 2.13
N THR A 190 -3.22 -1.06 1.54
CA THR A 190 -3.28 -2.47 1.91
C THR A 190 -3.58 -3.33 0.70
N SER A 191 -2.99 -4.51 0.66
CA SER A 191 -3.16 -5.48 -0.42
C SER A 191 -4.20 -6.49 0.01
N VAL A 192 -5.32 -6.53 -0.72
CA VAL A 192 -6.45 -7.41 -0.43
C VAL A 192 -6.60 -8.48 -1.49
N PRO A 193 -7.16 -9.65 -1.13
CA PRO A 193 -7.60 -10.64 -2.10
C PRO A 193 -8.58 -10.06 -3.14
N ARG A 194 -8.47 -10.50 -4.39
CA ARG A 194 -9.34 -10.07 -5.50
C ARG A 194 -10.82 -10.32 -5.18
N ASN A 195 -11.13 -11.45 -4.56
CA ASN A 195 -12.49 -11.83 -4.17
C ASN A 195 -13.06 -10.99 -3.01
N ALA A 196 -12.23 -10.19 -2.32
CA ALA A 196 -12.71 -9.24 -1.33
C ALA A 196 -13.27 -7.95 -1.97
N LEU A 197 -13.09 -7.74 -3.28
CA LEU A 197 -13.57 -6.57 -4.01
C LEU A 197 -14.80 -6.91 -4.84
N ARG A 198 -15.84 -6.06 -4.77
CA ARG A 198 -17.06 -6.21 -5.57
C ARG A 198 -16.85 -5.71 -6.99
N LEU A 199 -16.38 -6.59 -7.88
CA LEU A 199 -15.97 -6.20 -9.24
C LEU A 199 -17.11 -6.00 -10.24
N ALA A 200 -18.30 -6.55 -9.96
CA ALA A 200 -19.44 -6.48 -10.86
C ALA A 200 -19.89 -5.02 -11.06
N SER A 201 -20.19 -4.63 -12.30
CA SER A 201 -20.51 -3.23 -12.64
C SER A 201 -21.67 -2.64 -11.83
N ARG A 202 -22.66 -3.47 -11.45
CA ARG A 202 -23.82 -3.06 -10.64
C ARG A 202 -23.47 -2.69 -9.19
N ASP A 203 -22.34 -3.18 -8.68
CA ASP A 203 -21.90 -2.98 -7.30
C ASP A 203 -20.91 -1.81 -7.17
N ARG A 204 -20.55 -1.17 -8.29
CA ARG A 204 -19.58 -0.08 -8.31
C ARG A 204 -20.17 1.19 -7.68
N PRO A 205 -19.44 1.85 -6.77
CA PRO A 205 -19.86 3.13 -6.21
C PRO A 205 -19.88 4.24 -7.28
N ILE A 206 -20.57 5.34 -6.98
CA ILE A 206 -20.56 6.57 -7.80
C ILE A 206 -19.80 7.67 -7.04
N PRO A 207 -18.78 8.31 -7.67
CA PRO A 207 -18.19 7.92 -8.95
C PRO A 207 -17.45 6.58 -8.85
N SER A 208 -17.33 5.88 -9.98
CA SER A 208 -16.68 4.56 -10.06
C SER A 208 -15.19 4.64 -10.38
N THR A 209 -14.68 5.83 -10.70
CA THR A 209 -13.28 6.08 -11.06
C THR A 209 -12.81 7.42 -10.50
N LEU A 210 -11.50 7.55 -10.30
CA LEU A 210 -10.81 8.79 -9.97
C LEU A 210 -10.12 9.40 -11.19
N THR A 211 -9.93 10.71 -11.16
CA THR A 211 -9.18 11.42 -12.21
C THR A 211 -7.68 11.16 -12.07
N LEU A 212 -6.90 11.42 -13.14
CA LEU A 212 -5.45 11.37 -13.06
C LEU A 212 -4.89 12.30 -11.98
N GLY A 213 -5.46 13.49 -11.82
CA GLY A 213 -5.07 14.43 -10.76
C GLY A 213 -5.30 13.88 -9.35
N ASP A 214 -6.43 13.20 -9.12
CA ASP A 214 -6.69 12.50 -7.85
C ASP A 214 -5.67 11.38 -7.62
N MET A 215 -5.32 10.62 -8.65
CA MET A 215 -4.33 9.54 -8.54
C MET A 215 -2.91 10.05 -8.29
N VAL A 216 -2.53 11.20 -8.85
CA VAL A 216 -1.28 11.90 -8.51
C VAL A 216 -1.30 12.33 -7.04
N SER A 217 -2.41 12.87 -6.56
CA SER A 217 -2.61 13.25 -5.16
C SER A 217 -2.41 12.06 -4.21
N ILE A 218 -3.02 10.91 -4.55
CA ILE A 218 -2.86 9.65 -3.80
C ILE A 218 -1.41 9.15 -3.83
N ALA A 219 -0.76 9.17 -5.01
CA ALA A 219 0.63 8.73 -5.14
C ALA A 219 1.59 9.59 -4.29
N ARG A 220 1.39 10.92 -4.24
CA ARG A 220 2.15 11.81 -3.34
C ARG A 220 1.89 11.49 -1.87
N GLY A 221 0.63 11.24 -1.51
CA GLY A 221 0.25 10.83 -0.16
C GLY A 221 0.95 9.54 0.26
N ILE A 222 0.97 8.51 -0.59
CA ILE A 222 1.66 7.24 -0.32
C ILE A 222 3.17 7.47 -0.19
N ALA A 223 3.77 8.21 -1.13
CA ALA A 223 5.19 8.53 -1.09
C ALA A 223 5.58 9.25 0.20
N THR A 224 4.70 10.11 0.71
CA THR A 224 4.92 10.83 1.96
C THR A 224 4.79 9.91 3.17
N THR A 225 3.66 9.19 3.31
CA THR A 225 3.39 8.36 4.49
C THR A 225 4.34 7.16 4.62
N HIS A 226 4.92 6.71 3.51
CA HIS A 226 5.89 5.61 3.46
C HIS A 226 7.34 6.08 3.30
N GLN A 227 7.57 7.40 3.27
CA GLN A 227 8.88 8.03 3.10
C GLN A 227 9.65 7.49 1.87
N LEU A 228 8.95 7.42 0.73
CA LEU A 228 9.49 6.94 -0.55
C LEU A 228 10.07 8.06 -1.41
N GLY A 229 10.28 9.25 -0.84
CA GLY A 229 10.78 10.41 -1.57
C GLY A 229 12.13 10.15 -2.23
N ASP A 230 13.02 9.47 -1.50
CA ASP A 230 14.37 9.15 -1.94
C ASP A 230 14.33 8.08 -3.03
N ALA A 231 13.51 7.04 -2.88
CA ALA A 231 13.28 6.03 -3.92
C ALA A 231 12.72 6.62 -5.23
N VAL A 232 11.81 7.59 -5.13
CA VAL A 232 11.26 8.29 -6.29
C VAL A 232 12.32 9.16 -6.98
N ARG A 233 13.19 9.82 -6.20
CA ARG A 233 14.34 10.58 -6.73
C ARG A 233 15.40 9.67 -7.37
N ARG A 234 15.74 8.54 -6.75
CA ARG A 234 16.62 7.50 -7.32
C ARG A 234 16.10 6.96 -8.65
N ALA A 235 14.78 6.93 -8.83
CA ALA A 235 14.13 6.56 -10.08
C ALA A 235 14.04 7.69 -11.12
N GLY A 236 14.63 8.86 -10.87
CA GLY A 236 14.75 9.96 -11.83
C GLY A 236 13.64 11.02 -11.79
N VAL A 237 12.86 11.10 -10.70
CA VAL A 237 11.87 12.17 -10.50
C VAL A 237 12.40 13.18 -9.49
N GLU A 238 12.81 14.36 -9.97
CA GLU A 238 13.51 15.38 -9.15
C GLU A 238 12.60 16.12 -8.17
N THR A 239 11.29 16.16 -8.42
CA THR A 239 10.32 16.94 -7.61
C THR A 239 9.32 16.04 -6.91
N LEU A 240 9.40 15.98 -5.59
CA LEU A 240 8.35 15.46 -4.71
C LEU A 240 7.94 16.49 -3.68
#